data_AF-A0A7S4QC27-F1
#
_entry.id   AF-A0A7S4QC27-F1
#
_cell.length_a   1.000
_cell.length_b   1.000
_cell.length_c   1.000
_cell.angle_alpha   90.00
_cell.angle_beta   90.00
_cell.angle_gamma   90.00
#
_symmetry.space_group_name_H-M   'P 1'
#
loop_
_entity.id
_entity.type
_entity.pdbx_description
1 polymer ?
#
loop_
_entity_poly.entity_id
_entity_poly.type
_entity_poly.pdbx_seq_one_letter_code
_entity_poly.pdbx_strand_id
1 'polypeptide(L)'
;MTTLRICFAALAVLLASTNAFIFKPTFSPSRLVLSSVVELDPIDLMCIEDVAEFCLGDGADECNADDMIAAENQLEDQSHILHHKVEDIDGILSRLGAKFEVKDEPSPRVSYSKQLTSIDLMCIENVAEFCFEEGEDECSLDDADAIVNQLKDQRDILTVEMSNVDSILERLHARTSVFAA
;
A
#
# COMPACT_ATOMS: atom_id res chain seq x y z
N MET A 1 -36.27 -24.11 2.22
CA MET A 1 -36.00 -22.67 2.02
C MET A 1 -36.15 -21.94 3.35
N THR A 2 -35.13 -21.96 4.22
CA THR A 2 -35.15 -21.27 5.53
C THR A 2 -33.73 -21.19 6.09
N THR A 3 -32.88 -20.30 5.57
CA THR A 3 -31.54 -20.00 6.13
C THR A 3 -31.01 -18.64 5.63
N LEU A 4 -31.81 -17.57 5.71
CA LEU A 4 -31.34 -16.22 5.31
C LEU A 4 -31.82 -15.09 6.22
N ARG A 5 -31.95 -15.34 7.52
CA ARG A 5 -32.40 -14.33 8.50
C ARG A 5 -31.57 -14.24 9.79
N ILE A 6 -30.40 -14.88 9.85
CA ILE A 6 -29.57 -14.88 11.06
C ILE A 6 -28.41 -13.85 10.96
N CYS A 7 -28.05 -13.36 9.77
CA CYS A 7 -26.90 -12.45 9.62
C CYS A 7 -27.16 -10.96 9.91
N PHE A 8 -28.41 -10.52 10.12
CA PHE A 8 -28.71 -9.09 10.36
C PHE A 8 -29.01 -8.73 11.82
N ALA A 9 -29.10 -9.71 12.73
CA ALA A 9 -29.42 -9.45 14.13
C ALA A 9 -28.18 -9.35 15.06
N ALA A 10 -26.99 -9.73 14.58
CA ALA A 10 -25.76 -9.69 15.39
C ALA A 10 -24.97 -8.37 15.27
N LEU A 11 -25.22 -7.56 14.24
CA LEU A 11 -24.47 -6.31 14.03
C LEU A 11 -25.11 -5.06 14.69
N ALA A 12 -26.31 -5.20 15.27
CA ALA A 12 -27.06 -4.05 15.82
C ALA A 12 -27.11 -4.01 17.37
N VAL A 13 -26.62 -5.04 18.07
CA VAL A 13 -26.75 -5.13 19.54
C VAL A 13 -25.52 -4.65 20.30
N LEU A 14 -24.39 -4.37 19.63
CA LEU A 14 -23.21 -3.79 20.30
C LEU A 14 -23.11 -2.25 20.22
N LEU A 15 -24.10 -1.57 19.60
CA LEU A 15 -24.14 -0.11 19.51
C LEU A 15 -24.97 0.56 20.63
N ALA A 16 -25.41 -0.18 21.65
CA ALA A 16 -26.33 0.34 22.65
C ALA A 16 -25.99 -0.13 24.09
N SER A 17 -24.76 0.12 24.56
CA SER A 17 -24.51 0.23 26.00
C SER A 17 -23.30 1.12 26.29
N THR A 18 -23.59 2.41 26.43
CA THR A 18 -23.04 3.30 27.47
C THR A 18 -21.56 3.14 27.84
N ASN A 19 -20.70 3.98 27.27
CA ASN A 19 -20.22 5.19 27.94
C ASN A 19 -19.55 6.11 26.92
N ALA A 20 -19.67 7.41 27.14
CA ALA A 20 -19.28 8.46 26.20
C ALA A 20 -17.81 8.37 25.77
N PHE A 21 -17.52 7.70 24.66
CA PHE A 21 -16.35 8.02 23.85
C PHE A 21 -16.70 9.24 23.01
N ILE A 22 -16.42 10.41 23.57
CA ILE A 22 -16.14 11.58 22.75
C ILE A 22 -14.88 11.19 21.98
N PHE A 23 -15.06 10.74 20.74
CA PHE A 23 -14.00 10.66 19.75
C PHE A 23 -13.48 12.08 19.58
N LYS A 24 -12.50 12.47 20.39
CA LYS A 24 -11.62 13.58 20.03
C LYS A 24 -10.71 12.98 18.97
N PRO A 25 -10.84 13.37 17.69
CA PRO A 25 -9.76 13.12 16.76
C PRO A 25 -8.56 13.89 17.32
N THR A 26 -7.66 13.20 18.01
CA THR A 26 -6.34 13.73 18.30
C THR A 26 -5.58 13.64 16.98
N PHE A 27 -5.94 14.52 16.06
CA PHE A 27 -5.20 14.77 14.84
C PHE A 27 -3.83 15.26 15.32
N SER A 28 -2.84 14.37 15.33
CA SER A 28 -1.46 14.77 15.55
C SER A 28 -1.06 15.64 14.35
N PRO A 29 -0.68 16.92 14.54
CA PRO A 29 -0.49 17.87 13.43
C PRO A 29 0.86 17.67 12.70
N SER A 30 1.49 16.51 12.84
CA SER A 30 2.90 16.31 12.46
C SER A 30 3.04 15.34 11.31
N ARG A 31 2.47 15.69 10.14
CA ARG A 31 2.98 15.40 8.78
C ARG A 31 1.88 15.66 7.75
N LEU A 32 1.55 16.93 7.52
CA LEU A 32 1.03 17.34 6.22
C LEU A 32 2.23 17.74 5.37
N VAL A 33 2.95 16.76 4.84
CA VAL A 33 3.86 17.01 3.72
C VAL A 33 2.98 17.10 2.50
N LEU A 34 2.69 18.34 2.08
CA LEU A 34 2.11 18.63 0.78
C LEU A 34 3.18 18.34 -0.29
N SER A 35 3.46 17.06 -0.55
CA SER A 35 4.19 16.66 -1.73
C SER A 35 3.20 16.69 -2.88
N SER A 36 3.47 17.48 -3.92
CA SER A 36 2.61 17.60 -5.10
C SER A 36 2.65 16.35 -6.01
N VAL A 37 3.16 15.23 -5.49
CA VAL A 37 3.23 13.96 -6.19
C VAL A 37 1.89 13.25 -5.98
N VAL A 38 1.16 13.06 -7.07
CA VAL A 38 -0.11 12.34 -7.05
C VAL A 38 0.23 10.86 -7.16
N GLU A 39 -0.06 10.11 -6.11
CA GLU A 39 -0.11 8.65 -6.18
C GLU A 39 -1.18 8.26 -7.21
N LEU A 40 -0.75 7.50 -8.22
CA LEU A 40 -1.68 6.98 -9.21
C LEU A 40 -2.47 5.83 -8.60
N ASP A 41 -3.73 5.72 -9.03
CA ASP A 41 -4.45 4.50 -8.73
C ASP A 41 -3.83 3.31 -9.50
N PRO A 42 -4.06 2.07 -9.05
CA PRO A 42 -3.47 0.90 -9.72
C PRO A 42 -3.87 0.74 -11.20
N ILE A 43 -4.97 1.38 -11.62
CA ILE A 43 -5.43 1.31 -13.01
C ILE A 43 -4.64 2.29 -13.87
N ASP A 44 -4.47 3.52 -13.39
CA ASP A 44 -3.71 4.57 -14.03
C ASP A 44 -2.23 4.18 -14.14
N LEU A 45 -1.67 3.57 -13.10
CA LEU A 45 -0.29 3.04 -13.15
C LEU A 45 -0.16 1.96 -14.23
N MET A 46 -1.06 0.96 -14.26
CA MET A 46 -1.08 -0.06 -15.30
C MET A 46 -1.22 0.53 -16.71
N CYS A 47 -2.03 1.58 -16.87
CA CYS A 47 -2.18 2.25 -18.16
C CYS A 47 -0.87 2.92 -18.60
N ILE A 48 -0.11 3.52 -17.67
CA ILE A 48 1.18 4.14 -17.99
C ILE A 48 2.25 3.08 -18.25
N GLU A 49 2.26 1.97 -17.51
CA GLU A 49 3.11 0.81 -17.79
C GLU A 49 2.85 0.26 -19.20
N ASP A 50 1.59 0.08 -19.58
CA ASP A 50 1.19 -0.38 -20.91
C ASP A 50 1.63 0.59 -22.02
N VAL A 51 1.49 1.91 -21.78
CA VAL A 51 1.96 2.93 -22.72
C VAL A 51 3.49 2.89 -22.85
N ALA A 52 4.20 2.78 -21.74
CA ALA A 52 5.65 2.68 -21.74
C ALA A 52 6.13 1.42 -22.48
N GLU A 53 5.51 0.28 -22.20
CA GLU A 53 5.80 -0.99 -22.88
C GLU A 53 5.48 -0.93 -24.38
N PHE A 54 4.37 -0.29 -24.76
CA PHE A 54 4.02 -0.07 -26.15
C PHE A 54 5.10 0.75 -26.87
N CYS A 55 5.55 1.85 -26.27
CA CYS A 55 6.62 2.69 -26.82
C CYS A 55 7.99 1.99 -26.84
N LEU A 56 8.24 1.05 -25.93
CA LEU A 56 9.46 0.24 -25.93
C LEU A 56 9.42 -0.91 -26.94
N GLY A 57 8.24 -1.42 -27.28
CA GLY A 57 8.01 -2.58 -28.13
C GLY A 57 7.49 -2.23 -29.54
N ASP A 58 6.34 -2.78 -29.90
CA ASP A 58 5.77 -2.72 -31.25
C ASP A 58 5.36 -1.31 -31.69
N GLY A 59 5.07 -0.41 -30.73
CA GLY A 59 4.75 1.00 -30.95
C GLY A 59 5.97 1.92 -31.03
N ALA A 60 7.17 1.34 -31.06
CA ALA A 60 8.46 2.03 -31.11
C ALA A 60 8.54 3.20 -32.10
N ASP A 61 7.97 3.03 -33.29
CA ASP A 61 8.00 4.01 -34.37
C ASP A 61 6.82 5.01 -34.28
N GLU A 62 5.82 4.71 -33.46
CA GLU A 62 4.62 5.54 -33.25
C GLU A 62 4.78 6.50 -32.08
N CYS A 63 5.55 6.12 -31.04
CA CYS A 63 5.85 7.01 -29.93
C CYS A 63 6.98 7.98 -30.28
N ASN A 64 6.72 9.28 -30.09
CA ASN A 64 7.75 10.29 -30.22
C ASN A 64 8.56 10.44 -28.92
N ALA A 65 9.67 11.18 -28.98
CA ALA A 65 10.53 11.38 -27.82
C ALA A 65 9.81 12.06 -26.64
N ASP A 66 8.86 12.96 -26.91
CA ASP A 66 8.11 13.66 -25.86
C ASP A 66 7.16 12.70 -25.13
N ASP A 67 6.51 11.78 -25.85
CA ASP A 67 5.63 10.75 -25.26
C ASP A 67 6.42 9.83 -24.32
N MET A 68 7.61 9.43 -24.74
CA MET A 68 8.50 8.59 -23.93
C MET A 68 8.99 9.32 -22.68
N ILE A 69 9.39 10.59 -22.81
CA ILE A 69 9.82 11.42 -21.67
C ILE A 69 8.64 11.65 -20.71
N ALA A 70 7.42 11.82 -21.21
CA ALA A 70 6.24 11.97 -20.37
C ALA A 70 5.97 10.69 -19.54
N ALA A 71 6.02 9.52 -20.17
CA ALA A 71 5.86 8.24 -19.48
C ALA A 71 6.98 7.99 -18.46
N GLU A 72 8.23 8.31 -18.83
CA GLU A 72 9.39 8.23 -17.93
C GLU A 72 9.18 9.06 -16.66
N ASN A 73 8.88 10.35 -16.79
CA ASN A 73 8.67 11.22 -15.62
C ASN A 73 7.52 10.72 -14.72
N GLN A 74 6.42 10.24 -15.30
CA GLN A 74 5.30 9.72 -14.52
C GLN A 74 5.66 8.43 -13.77
N LEU A 75 6.40 7.52 -14.41
CA LEU A 75 6.87 6.29 -13.78
C LEU A 75 7.94 6.56 -12.72
N GLU A 76 8.81 7.56 -12.91
CA GLU A 76 9.78 7.98 -11.89
C GLU A 76 9.09 8.48 -10.62
N ASP A 77 8.06 9.32 -10.77
CA ASP A 77 7.25 9.79 -9.66
C ASP A 77 6.59 8.60 -8.92
N GLN A 78 6.06 7.61 -9.66
CA GLN A 78 5.46 6.43 -9.04
C GLN A 78 6.47 5.49 -8.39
N SER A 79 7.63 5.27 -9.00
CA SER A 79 8.73 4.52 -8.40
C SER A 79 9.08 5.12 -7.04
N HIS A 80 9.28 6.44 -6.97
CA HIS A 80 9.60 7.11 -5.71
C HIS A 80 8.51 6.92 -4.64
N ILE A 81 7.22 6.97 -5.02
CA ILE A 81 6.11 6.70 -4.08
C ILE A 81 6.14 5.24 -3.59
N LEU A 82 6.34 4.28 -4.50
CA LEU A 82 6.37 2.85 -4.15
C LEU A 82 7.54 2.54 -3.22
N HIS A 83 8.73 3.08 -3.49
CA HIS A 83 9.91 2.97 -2.60
C HIS A 83 9.59 3.49 -1.20
N HIS A 84 9.03 4.70 -1.09
CA HIS A 84 8.67 5.29 0.21
C HIS A 84 7.65 4.44 0.97
N LYS A 85 6.65 3.87 0.29
CA LYS A 85 5.65 3.01 0.92
C LYS A 85 6.24 1.71 1.44
N VAL A 86 7.11 1.07 0.66
CA VAL A 86 7.80 -0.14 1.11
C VAL A 86 8.65 0.17 2.35
N GLU A 87 9.36 1.30 2.35
CA GLU A 87 10.15 1.76 3.52
C GLU A 87 9.28 2.03 4.76
N ASP A 88 8.12 2.68 4.60
CA ASP A 88 7.19 2.94 5.70
C ASP A 88 6.67 1.62 6.31
N ILE A 89 6.25 0.67 5.46
CA ILE A 89 5.77 -0.64 5.91
C ILE A 89 6.89 -1.41 6.60
N ASP A 90 8.11 -1.42 6.05
CA ASP A 90 9.27 -2.06 6.69
C ASP A 90 9.58 -1.45 8.06
N GLY A 91 9.43 -0.13 8.19
CA GLY A 91 9.55 0.58 9.47
C GLY A 91 8.50 0.14 10.50
N ILE A 92 7.23 0.02 10.08
CA ILE A 92 6.14 -0.47 10.94
C ILE A 92 6.37 -1.92 11.35
N LEU A 93 6.72 -2.79 10.39
CA LEU A 93 7.03 -4.20 10.65
C LEU A 93 8.18 -4.36 11.63
N SER A 94 9.24 -3.56 11.50
CA SER A 94 10.36 -3.57 12.44
C SER A 94 9.93 -3.14 13.85
N ARG A 95 9.06 -2.13 13.97
CA ARG A 95 8.54 -1.64 15.27
C ARG A 95 7.65 -2.68 15.94
N LEU A 96 6.71 -3.28 15.20
CA LEU A 96 5.78 -4.29 15.71
C LEU A 96 6.51 -5.59 16.08
N GLY A 97 7.41 -6.06 15.23
CA GLY A 97 8.19 -7.29 15.48
C GLY A 97 9.07 -7.17 16.73
N ALA A 98 9.65 -5.99 16.98
CA ALA A 98 10.42 -5.73 18.19
C ALA A 98 9.56 -5.68 19.46
N LYS A 99 8.29 -5.26 19.35
CA LYS A 99 7.40 -5.08 20.51
C LYS A 99 6.68 -6.37 20.93
N PHE A 100 6.21 -7.17 19.96
CA PHE A 100 5.29 -8.29 20.24
C PHE A 100 5.94 -9.69 20.11
N GLU A 101 7.25 -9.79 19.85
CA GLU A 101 7.94 -11.07 19.60
C GLU A 101 7.18 -11.98 18.60
N VAL A 102 6.54 -11.37 17.59
CA VAL A 102 5.73 -12.05 16.57
C VAL A 102 6.55 -13.16 15.94
N LYS A 103 6.13 -14.41 16.17
CA LYS A 103 6.82 -15.56 15.60
C LYS A 103 6.48 -15.66 14.12
N ASP A 104 7.46 -16.01 13.29
CA ASP A 104 7.25 -16.42 11.89
C ASP A 104 6.56 -17.81 11.80
N GLU A 105 5.56 -18.07 12.63
CA GLU A 105 4.76 -19.27 12.49
C GLU A 105 3.65 -19.04 11.46
N PRO A 106 3.35 -20.05 10.61
CA PRO A 106 2.24 -19.97 9.69
C PRO A 106 0.92 -20.00 10.47
N SER A 107 0.47 -18.83 10.94
CA SER A 107 -0.90 -18.58 11.41
C SER A 107 -1.90 -18.99 10.32
N PRO A 108 -3.16 -19.37 10.63
CA PRO A 108 -4.18 -19.68 9.62
C PRO A 108 -4.40 -18.46 8.71
N ARG A 109 -3.62 -18.41 7.63
CA ARG A 109 -3.40 -17.21 6.82
C ARG A 109 -4.70 -16.76 6.18
N VAL A 110 -5.14 -15.55 6.50
CA VAL A 110 -5.85 -14.75 5.51
C VAL A 110 -4.76 -14.15 4.63
N SER A 111 -4.36 -14.87 3.59
CA SER A 111 -3.40 -14.34 2.62
C SER A 111 -4.12 -13.33 1.74
N TYR A 112 -3.61 -12.11 1.70
CA TYR A 112 -4.13 -11.06 0.84
C TYR A 112 -3.43 -11.14 -0.51
N SER A 113 -4.05 -11.84 -1.46
CA SER A 113 -3.53 -11.94 -2.83
C SER A 113 -3.80 -10.69 -3.69
N LYS A 114 -4.36 -9.64 -3.09
CA LYS A 114 -4.78 -8.41 -3.76
C LYS A 114 -4.15 -7.23 -3.04
N GLN A 115 -3.62 -6.30 -3.83
CA GLN A 115 -3.23 -5.00 -3.32
C GLN A 115 -4.41 -4.30 -2.66
N LEU A 116 -4.20 -3.83 -1.45
CA LEU A 116 -5.15 -3.01 -0.73
C LEU A 116 -5.25 -1.62 -1.37
N THR A 117 -6.40 -0.97 -1.21
CA THR A 117 -6.50 0.44 -1.60
C THR A 117 -5.62 1.28 -0.68
N SER A 118 -5.21 2.47 -1.11
CA SER A 118 -4.42 3.39 -0.28
C SER A 118 -5.12 3.73 1.03
N ILE A 119 -6.47 3.75 1.04
CA ILE A 119 -7.28 3.94 2.24
C ILE A 119 -7.18 2.72 3.17
N ASP A 120 -7.32 1.52 2.62
CA ASP A 120 -7.24 0.29 3.41
C ASP A 120 -5.84 0.12 4.02
N LEU A 121 -4.79 0.42 3.26
CA LEU A 121 -3.40 0.38 3.73
C LEU A 121 -3.18 1.40 4.87
N MET A 122 -3.59 2.65 4.68
CA MET A 122 -3.53 3.69 5.72
C MET A 122 -4.30 3.28 6.99
N CYS A 123 -5.46 2.63 6.85
CA CYS A 123 -6.21 2.11 7.99
C CYS A 123 -5.38 1.07 8.77
N ILE A 124 -4.72 0.13 8.08
CA ILE A 124 -3.88 -0.88 8.73
C ILE A 124 -2.65 -0.25 9.38
N GLU A 125 -2.01 0.73 8.73
CA GLU A 125 -0.88 1.48 9.29
C GLU A 125 -1.27 2.22 10.58
N ASN A 126 -2.43 2.87 10.59
CA ASN A 126 -2.96 3.56 11.77
C ASN A 126 -3.26 2.57 12.91
N VAL A 127 -3.84 1.40 12.59
CA VAL A 127 -4.10 0.36 13.60
C VAL A 127 -2.78 -0.23 14.12
N ALA A 128 -1.80 -0.42 13.25
CA ALA A 128 -0.45 -0.86 13.62
C ALA A 128 0.22 0.13 14.58
N GLU A 129 0.13 1.43 14.28
CA GLU A 129 0.66 2.48 15.15
C GLU A 129 -0.08 2.52 16.49
N PHE A 130 -1.41 2.40 16.48
CA PHE A 130 -2.21 2.34 17.70
C PHE A 130 -1.82 1.14 18.59
N CYS A 131 -1.69 -0.06 18.02
CA CYS A 131 -1.18 -1.24 18.70
C CYS A 131 0.23 -1.00 19.28
N PHE A 132 1.07 -0.27 18.55
CA PHE A 132 2.40 0.09 19.02
C PHE A 132 2.39 1.14 20.15
N GLU A 133 1.43 2.06 20.20
CA GLU A 133 1.37 3.07 21.27
C GLU A 133 0.75 2.49 22.55
N GLU A 134 -0.42 1.85 22.43
CA GLU A 134 -1.19 1.38 23.58
C GLU A 134 -0.74 0.00 24.09
N GLY A 135 -0.10 -0.82 23.23
CA GLY A 135 0.46 -2.12 23.62
C GLY A 135 -0.57 -3.20 23.92
N GLU A 136 -0.18 -4.17 24.75
CA GLU A 136 -0.98 -5.38 25.03
C GLU A 136 -2.32 -5.09 25.71
N ASP A 137 -2.49 -3.89 26.28
CA ASP A 137 -3.73 -3.49 26.95
C ASP A 137 -4.87 -3.23 25.95
N GLU A 138 -4.56 -2.83 24.71
CA GLU A 138 -5.55 -2.56 23.65
C GLU A 138 -5.37 -3.39 22.36
N CYS A 139 -4.21 -4.04 22.19
CA CYS A 139 -3.92 -4.88 21.02
C CYS A 139 -3.42 -6.25 21.46
N SER A 140 -4.19 -7.30 21.19
CA SER A 140 -3.79 -8.65 21.56
C SER A 140 -2.64 -9.14 20.68
N LEU A 141 -1.88 -10.14 21.15
CA LEU A 141 -0.83 -10.78 20.34
C LEU A 141 -1.39 -11.33 19.02
N ASP A 142 -2.59 -11.90 19.05
CA ASP A 142 -3.25 -12.43 17.85
C ASP A 142 -3.58 -11.30 16.84
N ASP A 143 -3.99 -10.13 17.33
CA ASP A 143 -4.27 -8.96 16.48
C ASP A 143 -2.96 -8.39 15.89
N ALA A 144 -1.91 -8.30 16.70
CA ALA A 144 -0.58 -7.86 16.25
C ALA A 144 -0.01 -8.82 15.18
N ASP A 145 -0.14 -10.12 15.39
CA ASP A 145 0.25 -11.14 14.41
C ASP A 145 -0.54 -11.01 13.10
N ALA A 146 -1.84 -10.76 13.18
CA ALA A 146 -2.68 -10.56 12.00
C ALA A 146 -2.27 -9.32 11.19
N ILE A 147 -2.01 -8.19 11.87
CA ILE A 147 -1.56 -6.94 11.26
C ILE A 147 -0.18 -7.13 10.60
N VAL A 148 0.76 -7.79 11.29
CA VAL A 148 2.09 -8.07 10.74
C VAL A 148 2.00 -8.91 9.47
N ASN A 149 1.14 -9.93 9.45
CA ASN A 149 0.96 -10.76 8.26
C ASN A 149 0.33 -9.97 7.10
N GLN A 150 -0.66 -9.13 7.38
CA GLN A 150 -1.25 -8.24 6.37
C GLN A 150 -0.23 -7.27 5.78
N LEU A 151 0.56 -6.62 6.63
CA LEU A 151 1.60 -5.68 6.20
C LEU A 151 2.70 -6.39 5.40
N LYS A 152 3.11 -7.60 5.80
CA LYS A 152 4.06 -8.42 5.02
C LYS A 152 3.52 -8.74 3.62
N ASP A 153 2.28 -9.19 3.53
CA ASP A 153 1.63 -9.49 2.24
C ASP A 153 1.59 -8.23 1.35
N GLN A 154 1.25 -7.07 1.90
CA GLN A 154 1.21 -5.81 1.14
C GLN A 154 2.61 -5.33 0.72
N ARG A 155 3.59 -5.45 1.62
CA ARG A 155 4.99 -5.15 1.34
C ARG A 155 5.50 -5.97 0.16
N ASP A 156 5.21 -7.28 0.15
CA ASP A 156 5.62 -8.18 -0.92
C ASP A 156 4.98 -7.80 -2.27
N ILE A 157 3.67 -7.46 -2.27
CA ILE A 157 2.97 -6.99 -3.48
C ILE A 157 3.60 -5.70 -4.02
N LEU A 158 3.79 -4.70 -3.16
CA LEU A 158 4.37 -3.41 -3.54
C LEU A 158 5.81 -3.56 -4.02
N THR A 159 6.59 -4.49 -3.46
CA THR A 159 7.97 -4.77 -3.90
C THR A 159 8.00 -5.33 -5.32
N VAL A 160 7.05 -6.19 -5.67
CA VAL A 160 6.93 -6.73 -7.04
C VAL A 160 6.57 -5.61 -8.02
N GLU A 161 5.60 -4.78 -7.66
CA GLU A 161 5.18 -3.64 -8.49
C GLU A 161 6.31 -2.61 -8.67
N MET A 162 6.99 -2.24 -7.58
CA MET A 162 8.18 -1.39 -7.60
C MET A 162 9.26 -1.95 -8.54
N SER A 163 9.55 -3.25 -8.46
CA SER A 163 10.52 -3.89 -9.34
C SER A 163 10.11 -3.87 -10.82
N ASN A 164 8.81 -3.93 -11.12
CA ASN A 164 8.32 -3.85 -12.50
C ASN A 164 8.51 -2.42 -13.04
N VAL A 165 8.07 -1.41 -12.28
CA VAL A 165 8.22 0.01 -12.64
C VAL A 165 9.69 0.36 -12.86
N ASP A 166 10.57 -0.05 -11.93
CA ASP A 166 12.01 0.20 -12.04
C ASP A 166 12.62 -0.46 -13.29
N SER A 167 12.14 -1.66 -13.66
CA SER A 167 12.58 -2.34 -14.89
C SER A 167 12.14 -1.63 -16.17
N ILE A 168 10.91 -1.08 -16.18
CA ILE A 168 10.41 -0.27 -17.30
C ILE A 168 11.21 1.03 -17.41
N LEU A 169 11.47 1.70 -16.29
CA LEU A 169 12.27 2.93 -16.23
C LEU A 169 13.69 2.72 -16.77
N GLU A 170 14.37 1.65 -16.37
CA GLU A 170 15.72 1.33 -16.88
C GLU A 170 15.73 1.24 -18.42
N ARG A 171 14.69 0.62 -18.98
CA ARG A 171 14.52 0.46 -20.44
C ARG A 171 14.15 1.78 -21.13
N LEU A 172 13.30 2.60 -20.51
CA LEU A 172 12.97 3.94 -21.01
C LEU A 172 14.22 4.82 -21.03
N HIS A 173 14.98 4.91 -19.94
CA HIS A 173 16.25 5.66 -19.84
C HIS A 173 17.24 5.27 -20.92
N ALA A 174 17.42 3.96 -21.14
CA ALA A 174 18.32 3.44 -22.17
C ALA A 174 17.93 3.90 -23.58
N ARG A 175 16.63 4.16 -23.81
CA ARG A 175 16.10 4.58 -25.11
C ARG A 175 15.96 6.09 -25.24
N THR A 176 15.57 6.81 -24.20
CA THR A 176 15.44 8.27 -24.21
C THR A 176 16.80 8.95 -24.29
N SER A 177 17.84 8.37 -23.69
CA SER A 177 19.23 8.83 -23.83
C SER A 177 19.76 8.82 -25.28
N VAL A 178 19.16 8.02 -26.18
CA VAL A 178 19.51 8.03 -27.62
C VAL A 178 19.01 9.31 -28.31
N PHE A 179 17.90 9.89 -27.87
CA PHE A 179 17.36 11.13 -28.43
C PHE A 179 18.04 12.39 -27.90
N ALA A 180 18.73 12.29 -26.75
CA ALA A 180 19.43 13.40 -26.12
C ALA A 180 20.88 13.60 -26.63
N ALA A 181 21.40 12.69 -27.48
CA ALA A 181 22.75 12.71 -28.05
C ALA A 181 22.79 13.31 -29.47
#